data_AF-A0A935IV17-F1
#
_entry.id   AF-A0A935IV17-F1
#
_cell.length_a   1.000
_cell.length_b   1.000
_cell.length_c   1.000
_cell.angle_alpha   90.00
_cell.angle_beta   90.00
_cell.angle_gamma   90.00
#
_symmetry.space_group_name_H-M   'P 1'
#
loop_
_entity.id
_entity.type
_entity.pdbx_description
1 polymer ?
#
loop_
_entity_poly.entity_id
_entity_poly.type
_entity_poly.pdbx_seq_one_letter_code
_entity_poly.pdbx_strand_id
1 'polypeptide(L)'
;MVDLNDISDLIRSLGKAEKRFFKMMISTENVDVDLLVKLFNEIEKESVSIEKLERSGYYTEYDIDKLYSLILKSLRGFHAESCAVFRIKDEILNLRCLFDKAQYRQCRKMLASLKSELYEDEQFGFLLKLFDVERRLIVFEEGKEIQPKPGIIAQEEQSVIHKEEKILQYQKLLVSITARAEEKDETLSGTLSNPLLNDNLDTLSRKESVFVLKCKERIYSFLNQKIESELCCAQIKELFAKHKFLKEYFLEIA
;
A
#
# COMPACT_ATOMS: atom_id res chain seq x y z
N MET A 1 -20.74 1.05 14.06
CA MET A 1 -22.06 1.14 13.42
C MET A 1 -21.89 2.09 12.27
N VAL A 2 -22.05 1.58 11.06
CA VAL A 2 -21.93 2.36 9.82
C VAL A 2 -23.27 3.04 9.57
N ASP A 3 -23.26 4.32 9.23
CA ASP A 3 -24.51 5.03 8.92
C ASP A 3 -24.85 4.95 7.42
N LEU A 4 -26.07 5.38 7.06
CA LEU A 4 -26.52 5.35 5.67
C LEU A 4 -25.85 6.40 4.78
N ASN A 5 -25.22 7.43 5.34
CA ASN A 5 -24.45 8.40 4.56
C ASN A 5 -23.10 7.80 4.15
N ASP A 6 -22.39 7.16 5.07
CA ASP A 6 -21.13 6.47 4.83
C ASP A 6 -21.24 5.43 3.71
N ILE A 7 -22.30 4.60 3.77
CA ILE A 7 -22.53 3.58 2.75
C ILE A 7 -22.97 4.20 1.41
N SER A 8 -23.67 5.34 1.44
CA SER A 8 -24.09 6.04 0.24
C SER A 8 -22.90 6.64 -0.50
N ASP A 9 -21.99 7.28 0.24
CA ASP A 9 -20.75 7.82 -0.32
C ASP A 9 -19.89 6.71 -0.91
N LEU A 10 -19.78 5.57 -0.21
CA LEU A 10 -19.10 4.39 -0.75
C LEU A 10 -19.77 3.90 -2.04
N ILE A 11 -21.09 3.64 -2.05
CA ILE A 11 -21.79 3.14 -3.26
C ILE A 11 -21.63 4.10 -4.45
N ARG A 12 -21.59 5.41 -4.21
CA ARG A 12 -21.37 6.42 -5.25
C ARG A 12 -19.93 6.44 -5.77
N SER A 13 -18.95 6.10 -4.93
CA SER A 13 -17.55 6.04 -5.37
C SER A 13 -17.25 4.84 -6.27
N LEU A 14 -18.10 3.80 -6.26
CA LEU A 14 -17.89 2.59 -7.06
C LEU A 14 -18.06 2.87 -8.57
N GLY A 15 -17.12 2.39 -9.36
CA GLY A 15 -17.21 2.32 -10.82
C GLY A 15 -18.19 1.27 -11.32
N LYS A 16 -18.64 1.39 -12.58
CA LYS A 16 -19.63 0.47 -13.19
C LYS A 16 -19.22 -1.01 -13.11
N ALA A 17 -17.93 -1.30 -13.29
CA ALA A 17 -17.40 -2.66 -13.21
C ALA A 17 -17.43 -3.21 -11.77
N GLU A 18 -17.07 -2.40 -10.77
CA GLU A 18 -17.10 -2.77 -9.35
C GLU A 18 -18.52 -3.07 -8.88
N LYS A 19 -19.49 -2.23 -9.28
CA LYS A 19 -20.92 -2.46 -8.97
C LYS A 19 -21.45 -3.75 -9.57
N ARG A 20 -21.06 -4.07 -10.81
CA ARG A 20 -21.42 -5.34 -11.47
C ARG A 20 -20.80 -6.53 -10.74
N PHE A 21 -19.53 -6.42 -10.36
CA PHE A 21 -18.84 -7.46 -9.60
C PHE A 21 -19.49 -7.71 -8.24
N PHE A 22 -19.86 -6.64 -7.51
CA PHE A 22 -20.60 -6.76 -6.25
C PHE A 22 -21.89 -7.54 -6.39
N LYS A 23 -22.74 -7.18 -7.37
CA LYS A 23 -24.01 -7.87 -7.63
C LYS A 23 -23.82 -9.34 -8.01
N MET A 24 -22.74 -9.66 -8.72
CA MET A 24 -22.37 -11.04 -9.02
C MET A 24 -21.93 -11.79 -7.75
N MET A 25 -21.05 -11.19 -6.95
CA MET A 25 -20.47 -11.81 -5.75
C MET A 25 -21.52 -12.10 -4.68
N ILE A 26 -22.40 -11.14 -4.39
CA ILE A 26 -23.41 -11.28 -3.33
C ILE A 26 -24.39 -12.44 -3.60
N SER A 27 -24.60 -12.83 -4.86
CA SER A 27 -25.48 -13.96 -5.21
C SER A 27 -24.96 -15.32 -4.70
N THR A 28 -23.69 -15.38 -4.31
CA THR A 28 -23.04 -16.58 -3.74
C THR A 28 -22.97 -16.57 -2.21
N GLU A 29 -23.35 -15.46 -1.57
CA GLU A 29 -23.33 -15.33 -0.12
C GLU A 29 -24.60 -15.92 0.51
N ASN A 30 -24.46 -16.55 1.68
CA ASN A 30 -25.59 -17.07 2.44
C ASN A 30 -26.26 -15.95 3.25
N VAL A 31 -26.93 -15.03 2.57
CA VAL A 31 -27.59 -13.83 3.11
C VAL A 31 -28.91 -13.56 2.38
N ASP A 32 -29.72 -12.63 2.89
CA ASP A 32 -30.88 -12.12 2.15
C ASP A 32 -30.42 -11.22 0.98
N VAL A 33 -30.09 -11.86 -0.13
CA VAL A 33 -29.54 -11.20 -1.33
C VAL A 33 -30.51 -10.17 -1.88
N ASP A 34 -31.81 -10.50 -1.92
CA ASP A 34 -32.84 -9.64 -2.49
C ASP A 34 -32.98 -8.34 -1.67
N LEU A 35 -33.00 -8.46 -0.33
CA LEU A 35 -33.05 -7.31 0.57
C LEU A 35 -31.84 -6.39 0.40
N LEU A 36 -30.62 -6.96 0.41
CA LEU A 36 -29.38 -6.18 0.35
C LEU A 36 -29.14 -5.57 -1.03
N VAL A 37 -29.50 -6.25 -2.11
CA VAL A 37 -29.46 -5.70 -3.47
C VAL A 37 -30.51 -4.61 -3.65
N LYS A 38 -31.69 -4.75 -3.05
CA LYS A 38 -32.71 -3.69 -3.04
C LYS A 38 -32.21 -2.45 -2.31
N LEU A 39 -31.64 -2.61 -1.12
CA LEU A 39 -31.01 -1.51 -0.37
C LEU A 39 -29.93 -0.82 -1.20
N PHE A 40 -29.01 -1.59 -1.78
CA PHE A 40 -27.96 -1.06 -2.66
C PHE A 40 -28.54 -0.22 -3.80
N ASN A 41 -29.55 -0.73 -4.51
CA ASN A 41 -30.16 -0.05 -5.66
C ASN A 41 -30.98 1.18 -5.25
N GLU A 42 -31.57 1.18 -4.05
CA GLU A 42 -32.29 2.35 -3.52
C GLU A 42 -31.31 3.47 -3.14
N ILE A 43 -30.17 3.13 -2.55
CA ILE A 43 -29.11 4.10 -2.20
C ILE A 43 -28.38 4.62 -3.45
N GLU A 44 -28.22 3.78 -4.47
CA GLU A 44 -27.61 4.16 -5.75
C GLU A 44 -28.41 5.24 -6.49
N LYS A 45 -29.73 5.32 -6.28
CA LYS A 45 -30.59 6.32 -6.91
C LYS A 45 -30.39 7.69 -6.24
N GLU A 46 -29.81 8.62 -6.99
CA GLU A 46 -29.59 10.02 -6.56
C GLU A 46 -30.87 10.74 -6.07
N SER A 47 -32.05 10.28 -6.49
CA SER A 47 -33.34 10.88 -6.13
C SER A 47 -33.89 10.46 -4.76
N VAL A 48 -33.29 9.47 -4.08
CA VAL A 48 -33.75 9.01 -2.78
C VAL A 48 -33.00 9.76 -1.67
N SER A 49 -33.72 10.58 -0.93
CA SER A 49 -33.19 11.22 0.28
C SER A 49 -32.95 10.14 1.36
N ILE A 50 -31.72 10.05 1.85
CA ILE A 50 -31.29 9.09 2.88
C ILE A 50 -32.18 9.19 4.14
N GLU A 51 -32.59 10.40 4.51
CA GLU A 51 -33.54 10.63 5.62
C GLU A 51 -34.87 9.87 5.44
N LYS A 52 -35.33 9.69 4.19
CA LYS A 52 -36.57 8.94 3.91
C LYS A 52 -36.35 7.44 4.06
N LEU A 53 -35.18 6.93 3.69
CA LEU A 53 -34.79 5.53 3.89
C LEU A 53 -34.68 5.22 5.39
N GLU A 54 -34.03 6.08 6.16
CA GLU A 54 -33.93 5.97 7.62
C GLU A 54 -35.31 5.96 8.29
N ARG A 55 -36.17 6.92 7.94
CA ARG A 55 -37.53 7.03 8.50
C ARG A 55 -38.45 5.88 8.11
N SER A 56 -38.15 5.15 7.04
CA SER A 56 -38.98 4.02 6.60
C SER A 56 -38.92 2.84 7.57
N GLY A 57 -37.83 2.68 8.33
CA GLY A 57 -37.60 1.54 9.22
C GLY A 57 -37.55 0.19 8.49
N TYR A 58 -37.49 0.17 7.16
CA TYR A 58 -37.54 -1.04 6.35
C TYR A 58 -36.24 -1.86 6.41
N TYR A 59 -35.11 -1.18 6.64
CA TYR A 59 -33.80 -1.80 6.78
C TYR A 59 -33.30 -1.59 8.21
N THR A 60 -32.77 -2.66 8.80
CA THR A 60 -32.19 -2.63 10.14
C THR A 60 -30.75 -2.14 10.10
N GLU A 61 -30.22 -1.73 11.26
CA GLU A 61 -28.78 -1.43 11.41
C GLU A 61 -27.90 -2.61 10.99
N TYR A 62 -28.35 -3.84 11.26
CA TYR A 62 -27.66 -5.06 10.83
C TYR A 62 -27.58 -5.16 9.29
N ASP A 63 -28.65 -4.81 8.57
CA ASP A 63 -28.67 -4.85 7.10
C ASP A 63 -27.68 -3.85 6.50
N ILE A 64 -27.59 -2.66 7.12
CA ILE A 64 -26.67 -1.59 6.71
C ILE A 64 -25.21 -2.02 6.94
N ASP A 65 -24.88 -2.46 8.16
CA ASP A 65 -23.54 -2.96 8.49
C ASP A 65 -23.16 -4.17 7.61
N LYS A 66 -24.12 -5.06 7.34
CA LYS A 66 -23.91 -6.23 6.50
C LYS A 66 -23.64 -5.83 5.06
N LEU A 67 -24.44 -4.92 4.48
CA LEU A 67 -24.22 -4.42 3.12
C LEU A 67 -22.85 -3.77 2.99
N TYR A 68 -22.47 -2.91 3.94
CA TYR A 68 -21.15 -2.26 3.96
C TYR A 68 -20.02 -3.30 3.97
N SER A 69 -20.10 -4.30 4.85
CA SER A 69 -19.08 -5.36 4.94
C SER A 69 -18.94 -6.15 3.63
N LEU A 70 -20.06 -6.41 2.94
CA LEU A 70 -20.08 -7.14 1.68
C LEU A 70 -19.55 -6.30 0.50
N ILE A 71 -19.84 -4.99 0.48
CA ILE A 71 -19.24 -4.08 -0.50
C ILE A 71 -17.72 -4.07 -0.33
N LEU A 72 -17.22 -3.94 0.91
CA LEU A 72 -15.78 -3.99 1.16
C LEU A 72 -15.16 -5.35 0.78
N LYS A 73 -15.85 -6.46 1.07
CA LYS A 73 -15.43 -7.81 0.64
C LYS A 73 -15.35 -7.90 -0.89
N SER A 74 -16.35 -7.36 -1.58
CA SER A 74 -16.42 -7.31 -3.04
C SER A 74 -15.27 -6.49 -3.63
N LEU A 75 -14.99 -5.31 -3.08
CA LEU A 75 -13.89 -4.46 -3.55
C LEU A 75 -12.53 -5.15 -3.40
N ARG A 76 -12.30 -5.82 -2.25
CA ARG A 76 -11.08 -6.61 -2.07
C ARG A 76 -10.97 -7.73 -3.11
N GLY A 77 -12.05 -8.44 -3.39
CA GLY A 77 -12.07 -9.49 -4.42
C GLY A 77 -11.86 -8.94 -5.84
N PHE A 78 -12.48 -7.80 -6.16
CA PHE A 78 -12.36 -7.17 -7.48
C PHE A 78 -10.93 -6.70 -7.77
N HIS A 79 -10.25 -6.16 -6.76
CA HIS A 79 -8.90 -5.62 -6.88
C HIS A 79 -7.80 -6.62 -6.51
N ALA A 80 -8.14 -7.85 -6.12
CA ALA A 80 -7.19 -8.85 -5.61
C ALA A 80 -6.03 -9.12 -6.58
N GLU A 81 -6.32 -9.22 -7.87
CA GLU A 81 -5.32 -9.52 -8.90
C GLU A 81 -4.65 -8.27 -9.51
N SER A 82 -5.35 -7.13 -9.50
CA SER A 82 -4.86 -5.89 -10.11
C SER A 82 -3.99 -5.06 -9.17
N CYS A 83 -4.16 -5.21 -7.85
CA CYS A 83 -3.40 -4.49 -6.84
C CYS A 83 -2.24 -5.36 -6.32
N ALA A 84 -1.00 -4.94 -6.61
CA ALA A 84 0.20 -5.64 -6.15
C ALA A 84 0.22 -5.86 -4.63
N VAL A 85 -0.25 -4.88 -3.85
CA VAL A 85 -0.33 -4.98 -2.38
C VAL A 85 -1.28 -6.09 -1.92
N PHE A 86 -2.44 -6.27 -2.57
CA PHE A 86 -3.36 -7.35 -2.21
C PHE A 86 -2.75 -8.71 -2.56
N ARG A 87 -2.20 -8.86 -3.76
CA ARG A 87 -1.49 -10.08 -4.16
C ARG A 87 -0.36 -10.44 -3.18
N ILE A 88 0.49 -9.48 -2.79
CA ILE A 88 1.59 -9.73 -1.84
C ILE A 88 1.04 -10.20 -0.48
N LYS A 89 -0.04 -9.59 0.01
CA LYS A 89 -0.67 -10.01 1.27
C LYS A 89 -1.21 -11.44 1.18
N ASP A 90 -1.87 -11.79 0.08
CA ASP A 90 -2.39 -13.13 -0.16
C ASP A 90 -1.25 -14.17 -0.26
N GLU A 91 -0.16 -13.85 -0.93
CA GLU A 91 1.03 -14.70 -0.99
C GLU A 91 1.66 -14.93 0.40
N ILE A 92 1.72 -13.90 1.26
CA ILE A 92 2.15 -14.04 2.65
C ILE A 92 1.21 -14.97 3.43
N LEU A 93 -0.11 -14.88 3.21
CA LEU A 93 -1.09 -15.76 3.84
C LEU A 93 -0.94 -17.21 3.35
N ASN A 94 -0.78 -17.41 2.05
CA ASN A 94 -0.50 -18.72 1.46
C ASN A 94 0.76 -19.36 2.05
N LEU A 95 1.82 -18.56 2.26
CA LEU A 95 3.06 -19.00 2.89
C LEU A 95 2.81 -19.48 4.33
N ARG A 96 1.99 -18.75 5.10
CA ARG A 96 1.55 -19.17 6.45
C ARG A 96 0.73 -20.46 6.42
N CYS A 97 -0.23 -20.58 5.50
CA CYS A 97 -1.02 -21.79 5.33
C CYS A 97 -0.14 -23.02 5.04
N LEU A 98 0.85 -22.89 4.16
CA LEU A 98 1.80 -23.97 3.88
C LEU A 98 2.63 -24.33 5.13
N PHE A 99 3.03 -23.33 5.90
CA PHE A 99 3.80 -23.52 7.13
C PHE A 99 2.99 -24.31 8.16
N ASP A 100 1.73 -23.92 8.38
CA ASP A 100 0.81 -24.59 9.32
C ASP A 100 0.50 -26.04 8.90
N LYS A 101 0.58 -26.35 7.60
CA LYS A 101 0.45 -27.71 7.05
C LYS A 101 1.76 -28.49 7.00
N ALA A 102 2.81 -28.00 7.67
CA ALA A 102 4.16 -28.57 7.70
C ALA A 102 4.79 -28.77 6.30
N GLN A 103 4.35 -28.00 5.30
CA GLN A 103 4.87 -28.04 3.93
C GLN A 103 6.14 -27.19 3.77
N TYR A 104 7.12 -27.34 4.67
CA TYR A 104 8.28 -26.43 4.78
C TYR A 104 9.12 -26.32 3.51
N ARG A 105 9.25 -27.41 2.73
CA ARG A 105 9.94 -27.38 1.43
C ARG A 105 9.25 -26.42 0.45
N GLN A 106 7.91 -26.37 0.47
CA GLN A 106 7.13 -25.47 -0.38
C GLN A 106 7.24 -24.04 0.15
N CYS A 107 7.15 -23.85 1.48
CA CYS A 107 7.38 -22.56 2.12
C CYS A 107 8.71 -21.94 1.71
N ARG A 108 9.83 -22.69 1.73
CA ARG A 108 11.14 -22.14 1.32
C ARG A 108 11.17 -21.65 -0.12
N LYS A 109 10.62 -22.43 -1.05
CA LYS A 109 10.59 -22.06 -2.47
C LYS A 109 9.78 -20.79 -2.68
N MET A 110 8.60 -20.74 -2.04
CA MET A 110 7.71 -19.59 -2.09
C MET A 110 8.34 -18.35 -1.44
N LEU A 111 8.94 -18.52 -0.25
CA LEU A 111 9.65 -17.46 0.48
C LEU A 111 10.78 -16.87 -0.35
N ALA A 112 11.62 -17.71 -0.95
CA ALA A 112 12.75 -17.24 -1.77
C ALA A 112 12.27 -16.46 -3.00
N SER A 113 11.25 -16.97 -3.69
CA SER A 113 10.65 -16.29 -4.84
C SER A 113 10.05 -14.94 -4.45
N LEU A 114 9.24 -14.92 -3.38
CA LEU A 114 8.55 -13.71 -2.93
C LEU A 114 9.54 -12.67 -2.36
N LYS A 115 10.57 -13.09 -1.61
CA LYS A 115 11.64 -12.17 -1.16
C LYS A 115 12.33 -11.53 -2.36
N SER A 116 12.70 -12.31 -3.38
CA SER A 116 13.34 -11.79 -4.60
C SER A 116 12.49 -10.70 -5.25
N GLU A 117 11.20 -10.97 -5.43
CA GLU A 117 10.25 -10.01 -6.01
C GLU A 117 10.15 -8.73 -5.16
N LEU A 118 9.98 -8.85 -3.84
CA LEU A 118 9.86 -7.70 -2.95
C LEU A 118 11.16 -6.87 -2.87
N TYR A 119 12.32 -7.48 -3.05
CA TYR A 119 13.59 -6.75 -3.18
C TYR A 119 13.66 -5.94 -4.46
N GLU A 120 13.20 -6.49 -5.59
CA GLU A 120 13.16 -5.78 -6.86
C GLU A 120 12.25 -4.54 -6.80
N ASP A 121 11.10 -4.67 -6.15
CA ASP A 121 10.10 -3.59 -6.00
C ASP A 121 10.31 -2.73 -4.74
N GLU A 122 11.42 -2.94 -4.02
CA GLU A 122 11.79 -2.22 -2.80
C GLU A 122 10.66 -2.17 -1.75
N GLN A 123 9.92 -3.28 -1.61
CA GLN A 123 8.81 -3.44 -0.68
C GLN A 123 9.32 -3.86 0.70
N PHE A 124 10.19 -3.04 1.29
CA PHE A 124 10.93 -3.37 2.51
C PHE A 124 10.00 -3.66 3.70
N GLY A 125 8.92 -2.91 3.90
CA GLY A 125 7.91 -3.21 4.92
C GLY A 125 7.25 -4.60 4.79
N PHE A 126 7.13 -5.15 3.57
CA PHE A 126 6.66 -6.53 3.38
C PHE A 126 7.79 -7.56 3.59
N LEU A 127 9.04 -7.23 3.22
CA LEU A 127 10.20 -8.07 3.51
C LEU A 127 10.35 -8.32 5.02
N LEU A 128 10.11 -7.31 5.86
CA LEU A 128 10.09 -7.46 7.33
C LEU A 128 9.08 -8.50 7.82
N LYS A 129 7.94 -8.64 7.14
CA LYS A 129 6.94 -9.67 7.46
C LYS A 129 7.42 -11.07 7.06
N LEU A 130 8.23 -11.17 6.02
CA LEU A 130 8.78 -12.45 5.55
C LEU A 130 9.89 -12.98 6.45
N PHE A 131 10.72 -12.10 7.01
CA PHE A 131 11.74 -12.51 7.98
C PHE A 131 11.14 -13.18 9.21
N ASP A 132 9.94 -12.76 9.63
CA ASP A 132 9.24 -13.39 10.75
C ASP A 132 8.83 -14.85 10.46
N VAL A 133 8.51 -15.16 9.21
CA VAL A 133 8.23 -16.55 8.80
C VAL A 133 9.52 -17.33 8.55
N GLU A 134 10.54 -16.68 7.99
CA GLU A 134 11.85 -17.27 7.74
C GLU A 134 12.51 -17.75 9.05
N ARG A 135 12.49 -16.92 10.10
CA ARG A 135 12.97 -17.30 11.44
C ARG A 135 12.26 -18.52 11.99
N ARG A 136 10.93 -18.57 11.89
CA ARG A 136 10.15 -19.73 12.34
C ARG A 136 10.55 -20.98 11.57
N LEU A 137 10.66 -20.86 10.25
CA LEU A 137 11.05 -21.99 9.39
C LEU A 137 12.40 -22.59 9.78
N ILE A 138 13.37 -21.77 10.17
CA ILE A 138 14.68 -22.26 10.65
C ILE A 138 14.53 -23.10 11.91
N VAL A 139 13.84 -22.58 12.93
CA VAL A 139 13.64 -23.26 14.21
C VAL A 139 12.97 -24.63 14.01
N PHE A 140 11.93 -24.69 13.18
CA PHE A 140 11.20 -25.94 12.91
C PHE A 140 11.95 -26.93 12.02
N GLU A 141 13.00 -26.50 11.36
CA GLU A 141 13.85 -27.33 10.51
C GLU A 141 15.24 -27.57 11.10
N GLU A 142 15.45 -27.23 12.38
CA GLU A 142 16.68 -27.53 13.11
C GLU A 142 17.03 -29.03 12.96
N GLY A 143 18.28 -29.31 12.56
CA GLY A 143 18.77 -30.67 12.27
C GLY A 143 18.63 -31.13 10.81
N LYS A 144 18.14 -30.29 9.89
CA LYS A 144 18.14 -30.57 8.43
C LYS A 144 19.29 -29.84 7.72
N GLU A 145 19.96 -30.52 6.77
CA GLU A 145 21.25 -30.11 6.16
C GLU A 145 21.23 -28.80 5.32
N ILE A 146 20.07 -28.17 5.10
CA ILE A 146 19.92 -27.05 4.17
C ILE A 146 19.29 -25.86 4.90
N GLN A 147 20.09 -25.16 5.70
CA GLN A 147 19.65 -24.01 6.48
C GLN A 147 20.60 -22.82 6.27
N PRO A 148 20.12 -21.65 5.81
CA PRO A 148 20.89 -20.42 5.91
C PRO A 148 21.22 -20.15 7.39
N LYS A 149 22.46 -19.68 7.65
CA LYS A 149 22.91 -19.43 9.03
C LYS A 149 22.05 -18.30 9.64
N PRO A 150 21.53 -18.46 10.87
CA PRO A 150 20.70 -17.43 11.53
C PRO A 150 21.30 -16.02 11.51
N GLY A 151 22.63 -15.91 11.63
CA GLY A 151 23.34 -14.63 11.57
C GLY A 151 23.25 -13.91 10.22
N ILE A 152 23.15 -14.64 9.10
CA ILE A 152 23.01 -14.04 7.77
C ILE A 152 21.65 -13.36 7.65
N ILE A 153 20.59 -14.00 8.14
CA ILE A 153 19.23 -13.47 8.08
C ILE A 153 19.08 -12.26 8.99
N ALA A 154 19.67 -12.30 10.19
CA ALA A 154 19.67 -11.15 11.08
C ALA A 154 20.37 -9.93 10.44
N GLN A 155 21.48 -10.14 9.72
CA GLN A 155 22.17 -9.08 8.99
C GLN A 155 21.34 -8.55 7.82
N GLU A 156 20.70 -9.45 7.06
CA GLU A 156 19.81 -9.09 5.96
C GLU A 156 18.61 -8.27 6.44
N GLU A 157 17.96 -8.70 7.52
CA GLU A 157 16.85 -8.00 8.17
C GLU A 157 17.29 -6.61 8.66
N GLN A 158 18.44 -6.51 9.33
CA GLN A 158 18.96 -5.23 9.79
C GLN A 158 19.23 -4.26 8.63
N SER A 159 19.71 -4.77 7.48
CA SER A 159 19.88 -3.96 6.27
C SER A 159 18.54 -3.45 5.73
N VAL A 160 17.49 -4.26 5.77
CA VAL A 160 16.13 -3.86 5.34
C VAL A 160 15.53 -2.83 6.30
N ILE A 161 15.72 -2.99 7.62
CA ILE A 161 15.30 -2.01 8.63
C ILE A 161 15.95 -0.66 8.36
N HIS A 162 17.25 -0.62 8.12
CA HIS A 162 17.97 0.62 7.84
C HIS A 162 17.44 1.35 6.59
N LYS A 163 17.06 0.61 5.54
CA LYS A 163 16.44 1.20 4.34
C LYS A 163 15.06 1.79 4.62
N GLU A 164 14.22 1.10 5.39
CA GLU A 164 12.92 1.66 5.83
C GLU A 164 13.10 2.91 6.69
N GLU A 165 14.02 2.88 7.65
CA GLU A 165 14.33 4.05 8.49
C GLU A 165 14.76 5.25 7.66
N LYS A 166 15.64 5.05 6.66
CA LYS A 166 16.03 6.10 5.72
C LYS A 166 14.84 6.65 4.94
N ILE A 167 13.97 5.80 4.40
CA ILE A 167 12.75 6.23 3.69
C ILE A 167 11.88 7.11 4.60
N LEU A 168 11.67 6.70 5.86
CA LEU A 168 10.91 7.49 6.83
C LEU A 168 11.56 8.85 7.13
N GLN A 169 12.88 8.90 7.24
CA GLN A 169 13.62 10.15 7.43
C GLN A 169 13.40 11.11 6.25
N TYR A 170 13.45 10.60 5.01
CA TYR A 170 13.19 11.41 3.83
C TYR A 170 11.74 11.87 3.72
N GLN A 171 10.76 11.01 4.06
CA GLN A 171 9.35 11.39 4.09
C GLN A 171 9.10 12.54 5.08
N LYS A 172 9.64 12.42 6.29
CA LYS A 172 9.56 13.47 7.30
C LYS A 172 10.19 14.77 6.81
N LEU A 173 11.34 14.69 6.15
CA LEU A 173 12.02 15.85 5.57
C LEU A 173 11.17 16.51 4.47
N LEU A 174 10.58 15.72 3.57
CA LEU A 174 9.72 16.23 2.49
C LEU A 174 8.49 16.95 3.03
N VAL A 175 7.81 16.38 4.04
CA VAL A 175 6.66 17.02 4.70
C VAL A 175 7.08 18.33 5.35
N SER A 176 8.20 18.34 6.09
CA SER A 176 8.77 19.55 6.70
C SER A 176 9.08 20.63 5.66
N ILE A 177 9.75 20.27 4.56
CA ILE A 177 10.07 21.21 3.46
C ILE A 177 8.79 21.78 2.85
N THR A 178 7.77 20.94 2.65
CA THR A 178 6.51 21.34 2.03
C THR A 178 5.78 22.36 2.90
N ALA A 179 5.65 22.11 4.20
CA ALA A 179 5.04 23.05 5.14
C ALA A 179 5.81 24.39 5.20
N ARG A 180 7.14 24.34 5.32
CA ARG A 180 7.99 25.54 5.37
C ARG A 180 7.96 26.36 4.08
N ALA A 181 7.84 25.70 2.93
CA ALA A 181 7.69 26.38 1.63
C ALA A 181 6.34 27.12 1.52
N GLU A 182 5.27 26.59 2.11
CA GLU A 182 3.95 27.24 2.17
C GLU A 182 3.97 28.46 3.10
N GLU A 183 4.67 28.35 4.23
CA GLU A 183 4.86 29.44 5.20
C GLU A 183 5.85 30.52 4.73
N LYS A 184 6.50 30.33 3.57
CA LYS A 184 7.55 31.20 3.02
C LYS A 184 8.74 31.41 3.96
N ASP A 185 9.15 30.35 4.64
CA ASP A 185 10.32 30.36 5.50
C ASP A 185 11.63 30.57 4.70
N GLU A 186 12.26 31.72 4.90
CA GLU A 186 13.51 32.10 4.23
C GLU A 186 14.70 31.18 4.57
N THR A 187 14.62 30.48 5.70
CA THR A 187 15.66 29.53 6.14
C THR A 187 15.60 28.19 5.38
N LEU A 188 14.62 28.01 4.47
CA LEU A 188 14.49 26.78 3.68
C LEU A 188 15.72 26.51 2.82
N SER A 189 16.38 27.57 2.32
CA SER A 189 17.62 27.50 1.54
C SER A 189 18.73 26.71 2.25
N GLY A 190 18.87 26.85 3.57
CA GLY A 190 19.85 26.14 4.38
C GLY A 190 19.63 24.62 4.44
N THR A 191 18.41 24.16 4.13
CA THR A 191 18.05 22.73 4.13
C THR A 191 18.79 21.96 3.03
N LEU A 192 19.25 22.61 1.96
CA LEU A 192 20.10 21.97 0.94
C LEU A 192 21.42 21.44 1.51
N SER A 193 21.89 22.00 2.64
CA SER A 193 23.08 21.51 3.33
C SER A 193 22.82 20.28 4.20
N ASN A 194 21.57 19.80 4.29
CA ASN A 194 21.23 18.63 5.07
C ASN A 194 21.97 17.39 4.51
N PRO A 195 22.68 16.61 5.36
CA PRO A 195 23.40 15.41 4.92
C PRO A 195 22.57 14.44 4.08
N LEU A 196 21.29 14.27 4.42
CA LEU A 196 20.38 13.37 3.71
C LEU A 196 20.21 13.77 2.24
N LEU A 197 20.25 15.07 1.91
CA LEU A 197 20.12 15.54 0.53
C LEU A 197 21.43 15.47 -0.25
N ASN A 198 22.56 15.27 0.43
CA ASN A 198 23.89 15.16 -0.16
C ASN A 198 24.35 13.71 -0.36
N ASP A 199 23.51 12.73 0.01
CA ASP A 199 23.77 11.33 -0.27
C ASP A 199 23.96 11.09 -1.78
N ASN A 200 24.91 10.22 -2.12
CA ASN A 200 25.15 9.85 -3.51
C ASN A 200 23.97 9.00 -4.02
N LEU A 201 23.23 9.52 -5.00
CA LEU A 201 22.08 8.85 -5.63
C LEU A 201 22.42 7.44 -6.13
N ASP A 202 23.66 7.19 -6.58
CA ASP A 202 24.08 5.88 -7.07
C ASP A 202 24.15 4.80 -5.97
N THR A 203 24.23 5.23 -4.71
CA THR A 203 24.30 4.33 -3.54
C THR A 203 22.95 4.13 -2.85
N LEU A 204 21.97 4.94 -3.22
CA LEU A 204 20.63 4.92 -2.65
C LEU A 204 19.75 3.86 -3.32
N SER A 205 18.74 3.41 -2.58
CA SER A 205 17.60 2.72 -3.17
C SER A 205 16.89 3.64 -4.18
N ARG A 206 16.11 3.04 -5.08
CA ARG A 206 15.32 3.76 -6.08
C ARG A 206 14.28 4.65 -5.42
N LYS A 207 13.59 4.18 -4.37
CA LYS A 207 12.66 4.97 -3.55
C LYS A 207 13.38 6.12 -2.84
N GLU A 208 14.52 5.86 -2.19
CA GLU A 208 15.33 6.88 -1.53
C GLU A 208 15.75 7.98 -2.51
N SER A 209 16.25 7.60 -3.70
CA SER A 209 16.60 8.54 -4.78
C SER A 209 15.44 9.44 -5.18
N VAL A 210 14.23 8.89 -5.37
CA VAL A 210 13.05 9.69 -5.70
C VAL A 210 12.72 10.68 -4.58
N PHE A 211 12.80 10.28 -3.31
CA PHE A 211 12.52 11.20 -2.20
C PHE A 211 13.54 12.34 -2.12
N VAL A 212 14.83 12.05 -2.29
CA VAL A 212 15.88 13.08 -2.33
C VAL A 212 15.60 14.08 -3.46
N LEU A 213 15.28 13.58 -4.65
CA LEU A 213 14.95 14.43 -5.80
C LEU A 213 13.70 15.26 -5.57
N LYS A 214 12.64 14.71 -4.95
CA LYS A 214 11.43 15.45 -4.58
C LYS A 214 11.72 16.57 -3.57
N CYS A 215 12.56 16.29 -2.57
CA CYS A 215 12.97 17.29 -1.58
C CYS A 215 13.73 18.45 -2.26
N LYS A 216 14.70 18.11 -3.12
CA LYS A 216 15.49 19.10 -3.88
C LYS A 216 14.61 19.92 -4.81
N GLU A 217 13.75 19.27 -5.59
CA GLU A 217 12.80 19.91 -6.50
C GLU A 217 11.95 20.95 -5.77
N ARG A 218 11.37 20.58 -4.62
CA ARG A 218 10.52 21.48 -3.84
C ARG A 218 11.29 22.70 -3.31
N ILE A 219 12.53 22.52 -2.87
CA ILE A 219 13.40 23.62 -2.43
C ILE A 219 13.77 24.51 -3.61
N TYR A 220 14.21 23.95 -4.74
CA TYR A 220 14.59 24.74 -5.93
C TYR A 220 13.41 25.52 -6.51
N SER A 221 12.22 24.91 -6.53
CA SER A 221 10.97 25.56 -6.91
C SER A 221 10.67 26.76 -6.00
N PHE A 222 10.85 26.61 -4.67
CA PHE A 222 10.70 27.71 -3.71
C PHE A 222 11.72 28.84 -3.94
N LEU A 223 12.97 28.51 -4.26
CA LEU A 223 14.04 29.48 -4.51
C LEU A 223 13.98 30.12 -5.90
N ASN A 224 12.96 29.82 -6.72
CA ASN A 224 12.86 30.22 -8.13
C ASN A 224 14.05 29.76 -9.00
N GLN A 225 14.72 28.68 -8.61
CA GLN A 225 15.80 28.03 -9.36
C GLN A 225 15.20 27.03 -10.36
N LYS A 226 14.66 27.57 -11.46
CA LYS A 226 13.84 26.82 -12.42
C LYS A 226 14.61 25.69 -13.11
N ILE A 227 15.88 25.89 -13.45
CA ILE A 227 16.70 24.91 -14.17
C ILE A 227 16.92 23.66 -13.30
N GLU A 228 17.27 23.87 -12.03
CA GLU A 228 17.56 22.82 -11.06
C GLU A 228 16.29 22.04 -10.67
N SER A 229 15.16 22.73 -10.51
CA SER A 229 13.84 22.11 -10.30
C SER A 229 13.43 21.24 -11.50
N GLU A 230 13.58 21.74 -12.72
CA GLU A 230 13.27 20.99 -13.95
C GLU A 230 14.16 19.76 -14.12
N LEU A 231 15.44 19.86 -13.78
CA LEU A 231 16.37 18.73 -13.80
C LEU A 231 15.94 17.62 -12.83
N CYS A 232 15.58 17.97 -11.59
CA CYS A 232 15.08 16.99 -10.62
C CYS A 232 13.79 16.32 -11.12
N CYS A 233 12.85 17.11 -11.68
CA CYS A 233 11.63 16.59 -12.27
C CYS A 233 11.91 15.61 -13.42
N ALA A 234 12.88 15.90 -14.28
CA ALA A 234 13.26 15.03 -15.39
C ALA A 234 13.81 13.69 -14.90
N GLN A 235 14.69 13.71 -13.88
CA GLN A 235 15.24 12.50 -13.27
C GLN A 235 14.17 11.64 -12.59
N ILE A 236 13.20 12.25 -11.89
CA ILE A 236 12.07 11.53 -11.30
C ILE A 236 11.25 10.84 -12.39
N LYS A 237 10.94 11.54 -13.49
CA LYS A 237 10.19 10.97 -14.62
C LYS A 237 10.94 9.81 -15.27
N GLU A 238 12.26 9.90 -15.41
CA GLU A 238 13.10 8.83 -15.92
C GLU A 238 13.06 7.58 -15.01
N LEU A 239 13.16 7.78 -13.69
CA LEU A 239 13.04 6.68 -12.71
C LEU A 239 11.66 6.01 -12.79
N PHE A 240 10.58 6.79 -12.91
CA PHE A 240 9.22 6.26 -13.07
C PHE A 240 9.01 5.51 -14.39
N ALA A 241 9.68 5.93 -15.47
CA ALA A 241 9.64 5.23 -16.74
C ALA A 241 10.41 3.90 -16.69
N LYS A 242 11.54 3.86 -15.97
CA LYS A 242 12.37 2.65 -15.78
C LYS A 242 11.75 1.65 -14.79
N HIS A 243 11.07 2.14 -13.76
CA HIS A 243 10.60 1.32 -12.65
C HIS A 243 9.13 1.61 -12.34
N LYS A 244 8.24 0.74 -12.85
CA LYS A 244 6.78 0.89 -12.71
C LYS A 244 6.33 0.99 -11.24
N PHE A 245 6.92 0.19 -10.34
CA PHE A 245 6.55 0.16 -8.92
C PHE A 245 6.73 1.52 -8.22
N LEU A 246 7.68 2.35 -8.68
CA LEU A 246 7.89 3.68 -8.12
C LEU A 246 6.68 4.58 -8.41
N LYS A 247 6.16 4.52 -9.64
CA LYS A 247 4.99 5.31 -10.03
C LYS A 247 3.77 4.92 -9.18
N GLU A 248 3.55 3.63 -8.96
CA GLU A 248 2.47 3.13 -8.10
C GLU A 248 2.63 3.63 -6.66
N TYR A 249 3.81 3.42 -6.06
CA TYR A 249 4.11 3.84 -4.69
C TYR A 249 3.93 5.36 -4.46
N PHE A 250 4.38 6.20 -5.40
CA PHE A 250 4.34 7.66 -5.23
C PHE A 250 3.03 8.32 -5.70
N LEU A 251 2.17 7.60 -6.44
CA LEU A 251 0.81 8.06 -6.75
C LEU A 251 -0.19 7.68 -5.65
N GLU A 252 0.05 6.62 -4.88
CA GLU A 252 -0.77 6.26 -3.72
C GLU A 252 -0.63 7.25 -2.54
N ILE A 253 0.41 8.08 -2.54
CA ILE A 253 0.74 9.05 -1.47
C ILE A 253 0.36 10.51 -1.86
N ALA A 254 -0.06 10.76 -3.11
CA ALA A 254 -0.40 12.08 -3.65
C ALA A 254 -1.91 12.28 -3.75
#